data_AF-A0A428Z4R6-F1
#
_entry.id   AF-A0A428Z4R6-F1
#
_cell.length_a   1.000
_cell.length_b   1.000
_cell.length_c   1.000
_cell.angle_alpha   90.00
_cell.angle_beta   90.00
_cell.angle_gamma   90.00
#
_symmetry.space_group_name_H-M   'P 1'
#
loop_
_entity.id
_entity.type
_entity.pdbx_description
1 polymer ?
#
loop_
_entity_poly.entity_id
_entity_poly.type
_entity_poly.pdbx_seq_one_letter_code
_entity_poly.pdbx_strand_id
1 'polypeptide(L)'
;MIEILDHLDVLTQPDVAPESLSLAGVPYGSRAADSIDRTRVTQVSWAPIIGAMRGGSDGWEYFDADDRPLSLDEVIDSALADRGSLLYTPAKISFKVEATRVVTMALYGERLDHFASLRTYDEFLATFGKPDHMDESWDTGELMSYSNYYWRSRKLATWDCWDNRVALVSLGEWTPDNKV
;
A
#
# COMPACT_ATOMS: atom_id res chain seq x y z
N MET A 1 15.43 -8.49 -11.46
CA MET A 1 14.37 -7.88 -10.65
C MET A 1 13.39 -7.25 -11.60
N ILE A 2 12.09 -7.49 -11.43
CA ILE A 2 11.05 -6.94 -12.30
C ILE A 2 10.56 -5.63 -11.66
N GLU A 3 10.65 -4.53 -12.39
CA GLU A 3 10.07 -3.26 -11.95
C GLU A 3 8.57 -3.25 -12.25
N ILE A 4 7.75 -3.11 -11.21
CA ILE A 4 6.29 -3.19 -11.33
C ILE A 4 5.74 -2.08 -12.24
N LEU A 5 6.31 -0.87 -12.18
CA LEU A 5 5.84 0.25 -13.00
C LEU A 5 6.05 0.03 -14.50
N ASP A 6 7.02 -0.79 -14.88
CA ASP A 6 7.29 -1.14 -16.29
C ASP A 6 6.49 -2.38 -16.74
N HIS A 7 6.00 -3.18 -15.79
CA HIS A 7 5.39 -4.49 -16.03
C HIS A 7 4.16 -4.75 -15.13
N LEU A 8 3.14 -3.90 -15.23
CA LEU A 8 1.93 -3.98 -14.37
C LEU A 8 1.18 -5.31 -14.47
N ASP A 9 1.31 -6.06 -15.57
CA ASP A 9 0.73 -7.40 -15.73
C ASP A 9 1.25 -8.40 -14.68
N VAL A 10 2.40 -8.13 -14.04
CA VAL A 10 2.90 -8.97 -12.95
C VAL A 10 1.94 -9.00 -11.75
N LEU A 11 1.12 -7.95 -11.59
CA LEU A 11 0.14 -7.83 -10.49
C LEU A 11 -1.02 -8.81 -10.61
N THR A 12 -1.34 -9.28 -11.82
CA THR A 12 -2.43 -10.24 -12.05
C THR A 12 -1.94 -11.68 -11.98
N GLN A 13 -0.63 -11.91 -12.02
CA GLN A 13 -0.07 -13.25 -11.99
C GLN A 13 -0.41 -13.98 -10.67
N PRO A 14 -0.76 -15.28 -10.75
CA PRO A 14 -1.12 -16.05 -9.57
C PRO A 14 0.10 -16.39 -8.69
N ASP A 15 1.28 -16.53 -9.33
CA ASP A 15 2.49 -17.08 -8.74
C ASP A 15 3.68 -16.10 -8.81
N VAL A 16 3.44 -14.84 -8.44
CA VAL A 16 4.51 -13.85 -8.31
C VAL A 16 5.10 -13.87 -6.90
N ALA A 17 6.43 -13.98 -6.79
CA ALA A 17 7.15 -13.83 -5.54
C ALA A 17 7.54 -12.36 -5.34
N PRO A 18 7.10 -11.68 -4.26
CA PRO A 18 7.46 -10.27 -4.00
C PRO A 18 8.96 -10.01 -4.05
N GLU A 19 9.78 -10.97 -3.61
CA GLU A 19 11.25 -10.90 -3.58
C GLU A 19 11.88 -10.73 -4.97
N SER A 20 11.15 -11.04 -6.03
CA SER A 20 11.59 -10.86 -7.41
C SER A 20 11.33 -9.45 -7.97
N LEU A 21 10.64 -8.60 -7.22
CA LEU A 21 10.07 -7.34 -7.67
C LEU A 21 10.73 -6.11 -7.05
N SER A 22 10.61 -4.99 -7.75
CA SER A 22 10.80 -3.65 -7.23
C SER A 22 9.61 -2.76 -7.59
N LEU A 23 9.43 -1.69 -6.82
CA LEU A 23 8.45 -0.64 -7.09
C LEU A 23 9.13 0.72 -7.01
N ALA A 24 9.07 1.49 -8.11
CA ALA A 24 9.77 2.76 -8.27
C ALA A 24 11.27 2.69 -7.93
N GLY A 25 11.92 1.56 -8.29
CA GLY A 25 13.33 1.32 -8.00
C GLY A 25 13.62 0.86 -6.57
N VAL A 26 12.59 0.64 -5.72
CA VAL A 26 12.72 0.10 -4.37
C VAL A 26 12.49 -1.41 -4.41
N PRO A 27 13.52 -2.25 -4.18
CA PRO A 27 13.35 -3.70 -4.12
C PRO A 27 12.51 -4.14 -2.92
N TYR A 28 11.71 -5.18 -3.09
CA TYR A 28 11.12 -5.85 -1.93
C TYR A 28 12.21 -6.40 -1.00
N GLY A 29 12.05 -6.25 0.31
CA GLY A 29 12.96 -6.76 1.32
C GLY A 29 14.28 -6.00 1.45
N SER A 30 14.50 -4.93 0.68
CA SER A 30 15.66 -4.04 0.84
C SER A 30 15.61 -3.33 2.19
N ARG A 31 16.78 -2.84 2.62
CA ARG A 31 16.85 -1.93 3.77
C ARG A 31 16.23 -0.59 3.37
N ALA A 32 15.16 -0.21 4.06
CA ALA A 32 14.34 0.94 3.71
C ALA A 32 15.14 2.25 3.67
N ALA A 33 16.05 2.44 4.63
CA ALA A 33 16.91 3.62 4.72
C ALA A 33 17.85 3.80 3.51
N ASP A 34 18.21 2.72 2.82
CA ASP A 34 19.13 2.77 1.69
C ASP A 34 18.39 2.90 0.35
N SER A 35 17.12 2.46 0.29
CA SER A 35 16.36 2.34 -0.96
C SER A 35 15.24 3.37 -1.11
N ILE A 36 14.62 3.83 -0.03
CA ILE A 36 13.53 4.80 -0.09
C ILE A 36 14.12 6.20 -0.12
N ASP A 37 13.84 6.92 -1.21
CA ASP A 37 14.15 8.35 -1.31
C ASP A 37 13.20 9.16 -0.40
N ARG A 38 13.73 9.59 0.74
CA ARG A 38 13.03 10.40 1.74
C ARG A 38 12.41 11.67 1.16
N THR A 39 13.01 12.26 0.13
CA THR A 39 12.51 13.51 -0.48
C THR A 39 11.21 13.32 -1.26
N ARG A 40 10.85 12.06 -1.55
CA ARG A 40 9.63 11.68 -2.25
C ARG A 40 8.52 11.21 -1.32
N VAL A 41 8.78 11.10 -0.02
CA VAL A 41 7.78 10.75 0.97
C VAL A 41 6.99 12.00 1.34
N THR A 42 5.67 11.94 1.23
CA THR A 42 4.76 13.06 1.54
C THR A 42 3.92 12.82 2.77
N GLN A 43 3.74 11.55 3.14
CA GLN A 43 2.99 11.16 4.32
C GLN A 43 3.57 9.89 4.90
N VAL A 44 3.51 9.79 6.23
CA VAL A 44 3.82 8.57 6.97
C VAL A 44 2.63 8.25 7.87
N SER A 45 2.33 6.97 8.05
CA SER A 45 1.30 6.53 8.99
C SER A 45 1.84 5.39 9.84
N TRP A 46 1.33 5.29 11.06
CA TRP A 46 1.68 4.27 12.04
C TRP A 46 3.15 4.25 12.47
N ALA A 47 3.93 5.29 12.18
CA ALA A 47 5.24 5.45 12.78
C ALA A 47 5.09 5.57 14.30
N PRO A 48 5.87 4.82 15.11
CA PRO A 48 5.67 4.75 16.56
C PRO A 48 5.77 6.09 17.29
N ILE A 49 6.50 7.06 16.72
CA ILE A 49 6.61 8.41 17.28
C ILE A 49 5.32 9.23 17.13
N ILE A 50 4.41 8.86 16.22
CA ILE A 50 3.16 9.58 15.97
C ILE A 50 2.16 9.26 17.09
N GLY A 51 1.86 10.26 17.92
CA GLY A 51 0.75 10.22 18.88
C GLY A 51 -0.57 10.68 18.25
N ALA A 52 -0.52 11.66 17.35
CA ALA A 52 -1.66 12.12 16.59
C ALA A 52 -1.24 12.64 15.20
N MET A 53 -2.16 12.54 14.25
CA MET A 53 -2.02 13.10 12.91
C MET A 53 -3.26 13.94 12.59
N ARG A 54 -3.07 15.17 12.12
CA ARG A 54 -4.14 16.12 11.77
C ARG A 54 -3.91 16.61 10.35
N GLY A 55 -4.95 16.66 9.53
CA GLY A 55 -4.79 17.08 8.14
C GLY A 55 -5.75 16.40 7.17
N GLY A 56 -5.48 16.59 5.89
CA GLY A 56 -6.34 16.16 4.78
C GLY A 56 -5.66 16.36 3.43
N SER A 57 -6.41 16.82 2.43
CA SER A 57 -5.93 16.98 1.05
C SER A 57 -4.70 17.88 0.90
N ASP A 58 -4.53 18.84 1.82
CA ASP A 58 -3.53 19.91 1.70
C ASP A 58 -2.21 19.59 2.46
N GLY A 59 -2.16 18.42 3.12
CA GLY A 59 -1.02 17.97 3.89
C GLY A 59 -1.40 17.44 5.27
N TRP A 60 -0.42 16.84 5.93
CA TRP A 60 -0.56 16.27 7.27
C TRP A 60 0.43 16.91 8.24
N GLU A 61 -0.07 17.25 9.41
CA GLU A 61 0.68 17.66 10.58
C GLU A 61 0.79 16.47 11.54
N TYR A 62 1.99 16.28 12.09
CA TYR A 62 2.31 15.19 12.98
C TYR A 62 2.58 15.71 14.37
N PHE A 63 2.10 14.98 15.37
CA PHE A 63 2.32 15.29 16.77
C PHE A 63 2.76 14.02 17.49
N ASP A 64 3.69 14.15 18.44
CA ASP A 64 4.00 13.05 19.34
C ASP A 64 2.93 12.87 20.43
N ALA A 65 3.14 11.93 21.34
CA ALA A 65 2.20 11.62 22.41
C ALA A 65 1.93 12.79 23.38
N ASP A 66 2.84 13.76 23.45
CA ASP A 66 2.74 14.95 24.29
C ASP A 66 2.17 16.17 23.51
N ASP A 67 1.60 15.94 22.32
CA ASP A 67 1.08 16.95 21.40
C ASP A 67 2.17 17.94 20.90
N ARG A 68 3.45 17.55 20.94
CA ARG A 68 4.53 18.34 20.34
C ARG A 68 4.52 18.13 18.83
N PRO A 69 4.57 19.21 18.02
CA PRO A 69 4.71 19.09 16.57
C PRO A 69 6.00 18.34 16.18
N LEU A 70 5.86 17.43 15.22
CA LEU A 70 6.95 16.68 14.60
C LEU A 70 7.12 17.13 13.15
N SER A 71 8.36 17.28 12.72
CA SER A 71 8.67 17.41 11.30
C SER A 71 8.47 16.08 10.56
N LEU A 72 8.21 16.15 9.26
CA LEU A 72 8.11 14.95 8.43
C LEU A 72 9.42 14.14 8.45
N ASP A 73 10.57 14.79 8.50
CA ASP A 73 11.87 14.11 8.58
C ASP A 73 12.04 13.31 9.89
N GLU A 74 11.63 13.86 11.05
CA GLU A 74 11.63 13.12 12.33
C GLU A 74 10.75 11.86 12.24
N VAL A 75 9.58 12.00 11.61
CA VAL A 75 8.63 10.90 11.44
C VAL A 75 9.18 9.84 10.47
N ILE A 76 9.82 10.24 9.37
CA ILE A 76 10.49 9.33 8.44
C ILE A 76 11.63 8.59 9.13
N ASP A 77 12.48 9.28 9.89
CA ASP A 77 13.59 8.64 10.59
C ASP A 77 13.08 7.60 11.61
N SER A 78 12.00 7.90 12.34
CA SER A 78 11.32 6.92 13.19
C SER A 78 10.77 5.73 12.39
N ALA A 79 10.11 6.00 11.26
CA ALA A 79 9.49 4.97 10.42
C ALA A 79 10.51 4.00 9.80
N LEU A 80 11.68 4.50 9.43
CA LEU A 80 12.75 3.70 8.84
C LEU A 80 13.53 2.89 9.89
N ALA A 81 13.47 3.30 11.16
CA ALA A 81 14.19 2.67 12.26
C ALA A 81 13.38 1.59 12.99
N ASP A 82 12.04 1.67 12.99
CA ASP A 82 11.17 0.84 13.85
C ASP A 82 10.14 0.00 13.05
N ARG A 83 9.12 -0.51 13.75
CA ARG A 83 8.12 -1.47 13.24
C ARG A 83 6.86 -0.79 12.69
N GLY A 84 6.25 -1.44 11.70
CA GLY A 84 4.86 -1.22 11.31
C GLY A 84 4.52 0.05 10.53
N SER A 85 5.49 0.78 9.99
CA SER A 85 5.23 2.11 9.40
C SER A 85 4.83 2.04 7.92
N LEU A 86 3.88 2.85 7.50
CA LEU A 86 3.53 3.07 6.09
C LEU A 86 4.05 4.41 5.61
N LEU A 87 4.76 4.41 4.49
CA LEU A 87 5.27 5.61 3.82
C LEU A 87 4.54 5.78 2.50
N TYR A 88 4.00 6.96 2.25
CA TYR A 88 3.25 7.30 1.04
C TYR A 88 4.02 8.33 0.21
N THR A 89 3.90 8.20 -1.10
CA THR A 89 4.52 9.09 -2.07
C THR A 89 3.43 9.76 -2.93
N PRO A 90 3.72 10.91 -3.56
CA PRO A 90 2.75 11.59 -4.42
C PRO A 90 2.44 10.79 -5.69
N ALA A 91 3.29 9.80 -6.03
CA ALA A 91 3.11 8.92 -7.16
C ALA A 91 2.04 7.82 -6.92
N LYS A 92 1.25 7.91 -5.84
CA LYS A 92 0.28 6.91 -5.38
C LYS A 92 0.88 5.52 -5.20
N ILE A 93 2.07 5.55 -4.60
CA ILE A 93 2.82 4.37 -4.19
C ILE A 93 3.01 4.47 -2.68
N SER A 94 2.87 3.34 -2.00
CA SER A 94 3.22 3.23 -0.60
C SER A 94 4.09 2.02 -0.31
N PHE A 95 4.87 2.14 0.78
CA PHE A 95 5.75 1.12 1.29
C PHE A 95 5.44 0.86 2.76
N LYS A 96 5.34 -0.42 3.15
CA LYS A 96 5.37 -0.79 4.57
C LYS A 96 6.79 -1.15 4.94
N VAL A 97 7.26 -0.57 6.04
CA VAL A 97 8.56 -0.86 6.64
C VAL A 97 8.35 -1.57 7.97
N GLU A 98 8.99 -2.73 8.09
CA GLU A 98 9.01 -3.55 9.31
C GLU A 98 10.45 -4.01 9.53
N ALA A 99 10.94 -3.88 10.77
CA ALA A 99 12.31 -4.24 11.13
C ALA A 99 13.35 -3.69 10.13
N THR A 100 13.22 -2.41 9.77
CA THR A 100 14.07 -1.66 8.81
C THR A 100 14.01 -2.11 7.35
N ARG A 101 13.13 -3.07 7.00
CA ARG A 101 13.00 -3.60 5.65
C ARG A 101 11.68 -3.24 5.01
N VAL A 102 11.68 -3.10 3.69
CA VAL A 102 10.45 -2.98 2.91
C VAL A 102 9.77 -4.34 2.88
N VAL A 103 8.64 -4.46 3.58
CA VAL A 103 7.84 -5.69 3.67
C VAL A 103 6.52 -5.58 2.93
N THR A 104 6.16 -4.41 2.41
CA THR A 104 5.00 -4.27 1.52
C THR A 104 5.26 -3.17 0.51
N MET A 105 4.78 -3.37 -0.71
CA MET A 105 4.75 -2.38 -1.78
C MET A 105 3.33 -2.32 -2.33
N ALA A 106 2.78 -1.12 -2.49
CA ALA A 106 1.41 -0.96 -2.98
C ALA A 106 1.27 0.17 -3.99
N LEU A 107 0.33 -0.02 -4.92
CA LEU A 107 -0.13 0.97 -5.88
C LEU A 107 -1.62 1.22 -5.70
N TYR A 108 -2.04 2.46 -5.88
CA TYR A 108 -3.42 2.89 -5.78
C TYR A 108 -3.68 4.10 -6.70
N GLY A 109 -4.93 4.55 -6.78
CA GLY A 109 -5.30 5.71 -7.60
C GLY A 109 -4.99 5.51 -9.09
N GLU A 110 -4.55 6.57 -9.76
CA GLU A 110 -4.31 6.58 -11.21
C GLU A 110 -3.22 5.59 -11.69
N ARG A 111 -2.41 5.06 -10.76
CA ARG A 111 -1.43 4.01 -11.09
C ARG A 111 -2.08 2.68 -11.48
N LEU A 112 -3.36 2.51 -11.18
CA LEU A 112 -4.14 1.33 -11.53
C LEU A 112 -4.97 1.53 -12.80
N ASP A 113 -4.78 2.63 -13.54
CA ASP A 113 -5.47 2.90 -14.81
C ASP A 113 -5.21 1.82 -15.87
N HIS A 114 -4.12 1.05 -15.73
CA HIS A 114 -3.88 -0.17 -16.53
C HIS A 114 -5.04 -1.16 -16.48
N PHE A 115 -5.77 -1.20 -15.35
CA PHE A 115 -6.93 -2.05 -15.12
C PHE A 115 -8.27 -1.34 -15.37
N ALA A 116 -8.26 -0.12 -15.94
CA ALA A 116 -9.49 0.65 -16.16
C ALA A 116 -10.48 0.00 -17.16
N SER A 117 -10.05 -1.03 -17.89
CA SER A 117 -10.94 -1.82 -18.75
C SER A 117 -11.86 -2.76 -17.97
N LEU A 118 -11.51 -3.11 -16.72
CA LEU A 118 -12.33 -3.94 -15.83
C LEU A 118 -13.47 -3.07 -15.31
N ARG A 119 -14.71 -3.43 -15.64
CA ARG A 119 -15.93 -2.67 -15.28
C ARG A 119 -16.79 -3.38 -14.27
N THR A 120 -16.51 -4.65 -14.01
CA THR A 120 -17.29 -5.48 -13.11
C THR A 120 -16.38 -6.30 -12.21
N TYR A 121 -16.91 -6.69 -11.06
CA TYR A 121 -16.19 -7.56 -10.14
C TYR A 121 -15.89 -8.95 -10.75
N ASP A 122 -16.75 -9.46 -11.63
CA ASP A 122 -16.50 -10.72 -12.34
C ASP A 122 -15.31 -10.61 -13.31
N GLU A 123 -15.18 -9.50 -14.05
CA GLU A 123 -14.01 -9.23 -14.90
C GLU A 123 -12.73 -9.09 -14.07
N PHE A 124 -12.84 -8.47 -12.89
CA PHE A 124 -11.76 -8.43 -11.92
C PHE A 124 -11.33 -9.83 -11.48
N LEU A 125 -12.25 -10.70 -11.08
CA LEU A 125 -11.95 -12.08 -10.69
C LEU A 125 -11.44 -12.93 -11.87
N ALA A 126 -11.92 -12.68 -13.09
CA ALA A 126 -11.39 -13.33 -14.29
C ALA A 126 -9.93 -12.93 -14.57
N THR A 127 -9.55 -11.70 -14.21
CA THR A 127 -8.22 -11.14 -14.45
C THR A 127 -7.23 -11.49 -13.34
N PHE A 128 -7.61 -11.33 -12.08
CA PHE A 128 -6.75 -11.57 -10.91
C PHE A 128 -6.81 -13.02 -10.41
N GLY A 129 -7.81 -13.79 -10.86
CA GLY A 129 -8.11 -15.13 -10.37
C GLY A 129 -9.05 -15.12 -9.17
N LYS A 130 -9.44 -16.33 -8.74
CA LYS A 130 -10.22 -16.51 -7.51
C LYS A 130 -9.31 -16.28 -6.28
N PRO A 131 -9.69 -15.42 -5.33
CA PRO A 131 -8.91 -15.24 -4.11
C PRO A 131 -9.04 -16.44 -3.17
N ASP A 132 -8.05 -16.59 -2.29
CA ASP A 132 -8.07 -17.56 -1.20
C ASP A 132 -9.06 -17.13 -0.11
N HIS A 133 -9.13 -15.81 0.14
CA HIS A 133 -10.06 -15.20 1.09
C HIS A 133 -10.55 -13.86 0.56
N MET A 134 -11.78 -13.50 0.91
CA MET A 134 -12.40 -12.22 0.52
C MET A 134 -13.11 -11.62 1.72
N ASP A 135 -12.83 -10.34 1.98
CA ASP A 135 -13.53 -9.53 2.98
C ASP A 135 -14.36 -8.44 2.32
N GLU A 136 -15.55 -8.21 2.86
CA GLU A 136 -16.42 -7.11 2.46
C GLU A 136 -16.24 -5.92 3.42
N SER A 137 -16.12 -4.72 2.85
CA SER A 137 -16.17 -3.48 3.63
C SER A 137 -17.49 -2.78 3.38
N TRP A 138 -18.22 -2.51 4.46
CA TRP A 138 -19.52 -1.84 4.43
C TRP A 138 -19.43 -0.51 5.19
N ASP A 139 -20.00 0.56 4.63
CA ASP A 139 -20.14 1.85 5.29
C ASP A 139 -21.56 2.37 5.12
N THR A 140 -22.16 2.85 6.21
CA THR A 140 -23.56 3.33 6.25
C THR A 140 -24.61 2.40 5.62
N GLY A 141 -24.35 1.09 5.57
CA GLY A 141 -25.24 0.09 4.97
C GLY A 141 -25.03 -0.14 3.47
N GLU A 142 -24.06 0.53 2.86
CA GLU A 142 -23.64 0.34 1.48
C GLU A 142 -22.34 -0.45 1.43
N LEU A 143 -22.25 -1.36 0.45
CA LEU A 143 -21.02 -2.11 0.21
C LEU A 143 -20.02 -1.19 -0.49
N MET A 144 -18.88 -0.95 0.15
CA MET A 144 -17.86 -0.03 -0.33
C MET A 144 -16.78 -0.74 -1.13
N SER A 145 -16.34 -1.92 -0.69
CA SER A 145 -15.27 -2.64 -1.38
C SER A 145 -15.22 -4.13 -1.06
N TYR A 146 -14.53 -4.87 -1.93
CA TYR A 146 -14.06 -6.22 -1.69
C TYR A 146 -12.54 -6.23 -1.56
N SER A 147 -12.01 -6.72 -0.44
CA SER A 147 -10.58 -6.99 -0.25
C SER A 147 -10.29 -8.46 -0.57
N ASN A 148 -9.51 -8.70 -1.62
CA ASN A 148 -9.24 -10.02 -2.18
C ASN A 148 -7.80 -10.45 -1.86
N TYR A 149 -7.66 -11.52 -1.10
CA TYR A 149 -6.37 -12.02 -0.64
C TYR A 149 -5.93 -13.25 -1.42
N TYR A 150 -4.69 -13.20 -1.91
CA TYR A 150 -4.03 -14.27 -2.64
C TYR A 150 -2.78 -14.66 -1.86
N TRP A 151 -2.90 -15.69 -1.02
CA TRP A 151 -1.87 -16.08 -0.06
C TRP A 151 -0.60 -16.56 -0.73
N ARG A 152 -0.74 -17.29 -1.85
CA ARG A 152 0.40 -17.85 -2.58
C ARG A 152 1.34 -16.78 -3.16
N SER A 153 0.78 -15.74 -3.76
CA SER A 153 1.55 -14.62 -4.34
C SER A 153 1.82 -13.49 -3.35
N ARG A 154 1.41 -13.66 -2.09
CA ARG A 154 1.49 -12.63 -1.09
C ARG A 154 0.86 -11.30 -1.55
N LYS A 155 -0.36 -11.37 -2.10
CA LYS A 155 -1.03 -10.25 -2.75
C LYS A 155 -2.38 -9.94 -2.12
N LEU A 156 -2.68 -8.64 -2.01
CA LEU A 156 -3.99 -8.09 -1.72
C LEU A 156 -4.40 -7.20 -2.90
N ALA A 157 -5.59 -7.41 -3.43
CA ALA A 157 -6.20 -6.49 -4.40
C ALA A 157 -7.60 -6.07 -3.92
N THR A 158 -7.86 -4.77 -3.92
CA THR A 158 -9.15 -4.22 -3.49
C THR A 158 -9.96 -3.77 -4.70
N TRP A 159 -11.19 -4.24 -4.78
CA TRP A 159 -12.20 -3.75 -5.72
C TRP A 159 -13.07 -2.71 -5.02
N ASP A 160 -13.16 -1.52 -5.59
CA ASP A 160 -14.05 -0.45 -5.14
C ASP A 160 -15.41 -0.61 -5.84
N CYS A 161 -16.44 -0.85 -5.03
CA CYS A 161 -17.80 -1.11 -5.49
C CYS A 161 -18.52 0.18 -5.91
N TRP A 162 -18.09 1.34 -5.42
CA TRP A 162 -18.68 2.63 -5.77
C TRP A 162 -18.27 3.02 -7.19
N ASP A 163 -16.96 3.01 -7.46
CA ASP A 163 -16.41 3.42 -8.75
C ASP A 163 -16.25 2.27 -9.75
N ASN A 164 -16.53 1.03 -9.33
CA ASN A 164 -16.36 -0.20 -10.13
C ASN A 164 -14.97 -0.30 -10.76
N ARG A 165 -13.94 -0.28 -9.91
CA ARG A 165 -12.53 -0.29 -10.33
C ARG A 165 -11.63 -0.99 -9.32
N VAL A 166 -10.41 -1.32 -9.75
CA VAL A 166 -9.33 -1.71 -8.84
C VAL A 166 -8.85 -0.47 -8.09
N ALA A 167 -8.92 -0.51 -6.76
CA ALA A 167 -8.59 0.62 -5.89
C ALA A 167 -7.19 0.56 -5.31
N LEU A 168 -6.72 -0.65 -5.04
CA LEU A 168 -5.45 -0.95 -4.41
C LEU A 168 -4.94 -2.28 -4.93
N VAL A 169 -3.64 -2.36 -5.22
CA VAL A 169 -2.93 -3.63 -5.29
C VAL A 169 -1.69 -3.53 -4.42
N SER A 170 -1.52 -4.51 -3.55
CA SER A 170 -0.45 -4.58 -2.55
C SER A 170 0.22 -5.96 -2.59
N LEU A 171 1.54 -5.98 -2.44
CA LEU A 171 2.37 -7.18 -2.43
C LEU A 171 3.25 -7.18 -1.18
N GLY A 172 3.34 -8.31 -0.48
CA GLY A 172 4.21 -8.49 0.69
C GLY A 172 3.50 -8.98 1.95
N GLU A 173 3.87 -8.49 3.11
CA GLU A 173 3.26 -8.77 4.41
C GLU A 173 2.11 -7.80 4.70
N TRP A 174 0.89 -8.19 4.32
CA TRP A 174 -0.29 -7.50 4.83
C TRP A 174 -0.68 -8.09 6.20
N THR A 175 -1.01 -7.21 7.14
CA THR A 175 -1.69 -7.56 8.38
C THR A 175 -3.17 -7.23 8.20
N PRO A 176 -4.11 -8.16 8.48
CA PRO A 176 -5.56 -7.92 8.41
C PRO A 176 -6.07 -6.79 9.32
N ASP A 177 -5.24 -6.28 10.23
CA ASP A 177 -5.60 -5.24 11.19
C ASP A 177 -5.63 -3.82 10.60
N ASN A 178 -5.52 -3.67 9.27
CA ASN A 178 -5.68 -2.41 8.55
C ASN A 178 -7.15 -1.94 8.44
N LYS A 179 -7.94 -2.10 9.51
CA LYS A 179 -9.22 -1.41 9.63
C LYS A 179 -8.91 0.01 10.13
N VAL A 180 -8.96 0.97 9.20
CA VAL A 180 -9.24 2.37 9.53
C VAL A 180 -10.55 2.43 10.31
#